data_AF-A0AAJ1HP13-F1
#
_entry.id   AF-A0AAJ1HP13-F1
#
_cell.length_a   1.000
_cell.length_b   1.000
_cell.length_c   1.000
_cell.angle_alpha   90.00
_cell.angle_beta   90.00
_cell.angle_gamma   90.00
#
_symmetry.space_group_name_H-M   'P 1'
#
loop_
_entity.id
_entity.type
_entity.pdbx_description
1 polymer ?
#
loop_
_entity_poly.entity_id
_entity_poly.type
_entity_poly.pdbx_seq_one_letter_code
_entity_poly.pdbx_strand_id
1 'polypeptide(L)'
;MARVIPKGMKFYDDPRKELEKAFKEYEDRFGKGSVHRMMPLVDPLNPDPVADMIAIQKLRKAVKTGRRLPEIPKEMRDTMLY
;
A
#
# COMPACT_ATOMS: atom_id res chain seq x y z
N MET A 1 5.90 18.22 -12.83
CA MET A 1 5.64 16.88 -13.39
C MET A 1 4.16 16.57 -13.20
N ALA A 2 3.39 16.42 -14.28
CA ALA A 2 1.96 16.14 -14.19
C ALA A 2 1.74 14.74 -13.60
N ARG A 3 1.03 14.65 -12.47
CA ARG A 3 0.70 13.37 -11.82
C ARG A 3 -0.26 12.60 -12.73
N VAL A 4 0.21 11.47 -13.26
CA VAL A 4 -0.57 10.61 -14.15
C VAL A 4 -1.61 9.86 -13.30
N ILE A 5 -2.84 10.38 -13.26
CA ILE A 5 -3.97 9.68 -12.64
C ILE A 5 -4.46 8.63 -13.65
N PRO A 6 -4.40 7.32 -13.33
CA PRO A 6 -4.86 6.29 -14.26
C PRO A 6 -6.36 6.44 -14.55
N LYS A 7 -6.69 6.41 -15.85
CA LYS A 7 -8.06 6.53 -16.35
C LYS A 7 -8.94 5.40 -15.76
N GLY A 8 -10.03 5.76 -15.09
CA GLY A 8 -10.92 4.80 -14.42
C GLY A 8 -10.66 4.60 -12.91
N MET A 9 -9.80 5.42 -12.31
CA MET A 9 -9.65 5.45 -10.85
C MET A 9 -10.97 5.86 -10.18
N LYS A 10 -11.52 4.97 -9.36
CA LYS A 10 -12.64 5.29 -8.47
C LYS A 10 -12.10 6.04 -7.27
N PHE A 11 -12.40 7.33 -7.20
CA PHE A 11 -12.17 8.10 -5.98
C PHE A 11 -13.08 7.53 -4.88
N TYR A 12 -12.48 7.21 -3.74
CA TYR A 12 -13.21 6.79 -2.56
C TYR A 12 -13.58 8.03 -1.76
N ASP A 13 -14.80 8.09 -1.21
CA ASP A 13 -15.21 9.15 -0.28
C ASP A 13 -14.25 9.24 0.93
N ASP A 14 -13.79 8.09 1.43
CA ASP A 14 -12.82 7.98 2.52
C ASP A 14 -11.62 7.09 2.14
N PRO A 15 -10.58 7.64 1.46
CA PRO A 15 -9.43 6.86 1.01
C PRO A 15 -8.66 6.22 2.18
N ARG A 16 -8.58 6.89 3.34
CA ARG A 16 -7.92 6.35 4.53
C ARG A 16 -8.59 5.08 5.05
N LYS A 17 -9.91 5.07 5.10
CA LYS A 17 -10.70 3.92 5.59
C LYS A 17 -10.59 2.72 4.65
N GLU A 18 -10.61 2.97 3.34
CA GLU A 18 -10.42 1.93 2.33
C GLU A 18 -8.98 1.38 2.33
N LEU A 19 -7.98 2.24 2.60
CA LEU A 19 -6.59 1.84 2.77
C LEU A 19 -6.41 0.92 3.98
N GLU A 20 -7.00 1.30 5.12
CA GLU A 20 -6.97 0.49 6.35
C GLU A 20 -7.61 -0.89 6.13
N LYS A 21 -8.74 -0.92 5.42
CA LYS A 21 -9.40 -2.17 5.01
C LYS A 21 -8.53 -3.02 4.09
N ALA A 22 -7.88 -2.40 3.10
CA ALA A 22 -6.98 -3.09 2.19
C ALA A 22 -5.74 -3.65 2.90
N PHE A 23 -5.19 -2.95 3.89
CA PHE A 23 -4.12 -3.47 4.74
C PHE A 23 -4.60 -4.69 5.53
N LYS A 24 -5.78 -4.61 6.14
CA LYS A 24 -6.36 -5.74 6.89
C LYS A 24 -6.58 -6.96 6.00
N GLU A 25 -7.14 -6.79 4.80
CA GLU A 25 -7.31 -7.88 3.82
C GLU A 25 -5.97 -8.50 3.41
N TYR A 26 -4.94 -7.67 3.25
CA TYR A 26 -3.59 -8.15 2.93
C TYR A 26 -2.96 -8.94 4.09
N GLU A 27 -3.09 -8.48 5.33
CA GLU A 27 -2.63 -9.22 6.50
C GLU A 27 -3.40 -10.53 6.72
N ASP A 28 -4.71 -10.54 6.48
CA ASP A 28 -5.53 -11.75 6.58
C ASP A 28 -5.06 -12.81 5.56
N ARG A 29 -4.75 -12.37 4.33
CA ARG A 29 -4.30 -13.27 3.25
C ARG A 29 -2.86 -13.77 3.41
N PHE A 30 -1.95 -12.92 3.88
CA PHE A 30 -0.51 -13.22 3.87
C PHE A 30 0.08 -13.48 5.27
N GLY A 31 -0.66 -13.19 6.33
CA GLY A 31 -0.27 -13.31 7.73
C GLY A 31 -0.08 -11.95 8.42
N LYS A 32 -0.41 -11.89 9.71
CA LYS A 32 -0.19 -10.70 10.55
C LYS A 32 1.26 -10.23 10.49
N GLY A 33 1.47 -8.92 10.31
CA GLY A 33 2.79 -8.29 10.16
C GLY A 33 3.32 -8.27 8.73
N SER A 34 2.61 -8.83 7.74
CA SER A 34 3.02 -8.76 6.32
C SER A 34 3.03 -7.33 5.78
N VAL A 35 2.11 -6.49 6.26
CA VAL A 35 2.04 -5.06 5.93
C VAL A 35 3.26 -4.30 6.46
N HIS A 36 3.82 -4.70 7.60
CA HIS A 36 5.02 -4.06 8.15
C HIS A 36 6.32 -4.51 7.45
N ARG A 37 6.27 -5.62 6.70
CA ARG A 37 7.41 -6.17 5.95
C ARG A 37 7.52 -5.62 4.53
N MET A 38 6.42 -5.15 3.97
CA MET A 38 6.42 -4.51 2.65
C MET A 38 6.90 -3.07 2.70
N MET A 39 7.37 -2.57 1.56
CA MET A 39 7.73 -1.16 1.41
C MET A 39 6.53 -0.26 1.72
N PRO A 40 6.73 0.88 2.41
CA PRO A 40 5.66 1.84 2.63
C PRO A 40 5.12 2.30 1.27
N LEU A 41 3.83 2.06 1.06
CA LEU A 41 3.15 2.42 -0.18
C LEU A 41 2.61 3.85 -0.17
N VAL A 42 2.52 4.43 1.03
CA VAL A 42 2.01 5.78 1.30
C VAL A 42 2.98 6.49 2.22
N ASP A 43 3.11 7.80 2.03
CA ASP A 43 3.95 8.64 2.89
C ASP A 43 3.08 9.25 3.99
N PRO A 44 3.30 8.91 5.27
CA PRO A 44 2.51 9.44 6.37
C PRO A 44 2.79 10.93 6.66
N LEU A 45 3.95 11.45 6.24
CA LEU A 45 4.34 12.85 6.44
C LEU A 45 3.75 13.76 5.35
N ASN A 46 3.53 13.21 4.15
CA ASN A 46 2.93 13.89 3.01
C ASN A 46 1.71 13.11 2.49
N PRO A 47 0.53 13.26 3.13
CA PRO A 47 -0.66 12.54 2.74
C PRO A 47 -1.07 12.93 1.31
N ASP A 48 -1.01 11.95 0.41
CA ASP A 48 -1.32 12.14 -0.99
C ASP A 48 -2.50 11.24 -1.40
N PRO A 49 -3.67 11.82 -1.73
CA PRO A 49 -4.86 11.04 -2.09
C PRO A 49 -4.63 10.09 -3.28
N VAL A 50 -3.76 10.48 -4.22
CA VAL A 50 -3.45 9.65 -5.38
C VAL A 50 -2.55 8.48 -4.97
N ALA A 51 -1.57 8.70 -4.10
CA ALA A 51 -0.74 7.66 -3.53
C ALA A 51 -1.57 6.65 -2.72
N ASP A 52 -2.49 7.12 -1.89
CA ASP A 52 -3.41 6.27 -1.12
C ASP A 52 -4.22 5.36 -2.06
N MET A 53 -4.76 5.92 -3.14
CA MET A 53 -5.51 5.13 -4.12
C MET A 53 -4.65 4.12 -4.88
N ILE A 54 -3.40 4.48 -5.21
CA ILE A 54 -2.45 3.54 -5.83
C ILE A 54 -2.12 2.41 -4.85
N ALA A 55 -1.92 2.73 -3.57
CA ALA A 55 -1.63 1.76 -2.52
C ALA A 55 -2.79 0.77 -2.33
N ILE A 56 -4.02 1.25 -2.24
CA ILE A 56 -5.23 0.40 -2.17
C ILE A 56 -5.29 -0.57 -3.35
N GLN A 57 -5.06 -0.07 -4.57
CA GLN A 57 -5.08 -0.93 -5.75
C GLN A 57 -3.96 -1.98 -5.74
N LYS A 58 -2.74 -1.60 -5.33
CA LYS A 58 -1.62 -2.55 -5.20
C LYS A 58 -1.92 -3.65 -4.18
N LEU A 59 -2.45 -3.29 -3.01
CA LEU A 59 -2.83 -4.23 -1.95
C LEU A 59 -3.93 -5.19 -2.42
N ARG A 60 -5.02 -4.66 -2.99
CA ARG A 60 -6.12 -5.49 -3.51
C ARG A 60 -5.66 -6.40 -4.66
N LYS A 61 -4.80 -5.90 -5.55
CA LYS A 61 -4.22 -6.71 -6.63
C LYS A 61 -3.35 -7.83 -6.07
N ALA A 62 -2.53 -7.54 -5.06
CA ALA A 62 -1.69 -8.54 -4.40
C ALA A 62 -2.54 -9.63 -3.72
N VAL A 63 -3.59 -9.25 -2.98
CA VAL A 63 -4.56 -10.18 -2.38
C VAL A 63 -5.23 -11.04 -3.46
N LYS A 64 -5.74 -10.42 -4.53
CA LYS A 64 -6.43 -11.10 -5.63
C LYS A 64 -5.52 -12.08 -6.39
N THR A 65 -4.26 -11.70 -6.62
CA THR A 65 -3.29 -12.53 -7.34
C THR A 65 -2.59 -13.54 -6.43
N GLY A 66 -2.75 -13.43 -5.11
CA GLY A 66 -2.00 -14.24 -4.14
C GLY A 66 -0.50 -13.98 -4.15
N ARG A 67 -0.03 -12.89 -4.79
CA ARG A 67 1.39 -12.51 -4.84
C ARG A 67 1.64 -11.42 -3.82
N ARG A 68 2.57 -11.67 -2.90
CA ARG A 68 3.02 -10.64 -1.95
C ARG A 68 3.62 -9.45 -2.69
N LEU A 69 3.38 -8.27 -2.14
CA LEU A 69 4.09 -7.07 -2.56
C LEU A 69 5.57 -7.20 -2.22
N PRO A 70 6.46 -6.53 -2.99
CA PRO A 70 7.89 -6.54 -2.72
C PRO A 70 8.14 -6.12 -1.27
N GLU A 71 8.81 -7.01 -0.55
CA GLU A 71 9.23 -6.77 0.83
C GLU A 71 10.43 -5.84 0.84
N ILE A 72 10.56 -5.02 1.89
CA ILE A 72 11.76 -4.20 2.07
C ILE A 72 12.94 -5.18 2.18
N PRO A 73 13.95 -5.10 1.30
CA PRO A 73 15.13 -5.94 1.43
C PRO A 73 15.75 -5.70 2.80
N LYS A 74 16.20 -6.77 3.45
CA LYS A 74 16.64 -6.77 4.86
C LYS A 74 17.65 -5.65 5.14
N GLU A 75 18.51 -5.35 4.16
CA GLU A 75 19.51 -4.29 4.18
C GLU A 75 18.91 -2.87 4.28
N MET A 76 17.84 -2.56 3.53
CA MET A 76 17.18 -1.25 3.60
C MET A 76 16.35 -1.07 4.87
N ARG A 77 15.88 -2.18 5.45
CA ARG A 77 15.09 -2.19 6.68
C ARG A 77 15.89 -1.68 7.88
N ASP A 78 17.17 -2.02 7.94
CA ASP A 78 18.11 -1.55 8.96
C ASP A 78 18.44 -0.06 8.79
N THR A 79 18.55 0.43 7.55
CA THR A 79 18.91 1.83 7.27
C THR A 79 17.76 2.81 7.50
N MET A 80 16.49 2.38 7.40
CA MET A 80 15.32 3.24 7.67
C MET A 80 14.97 3.36 9.17
N LEU A 81 15.68 2.62 10.03
CA LEU A 81 15.48 2.59 11.49
C LEU A 81 16.52 3.44 12.25
N TYR A 82 17.38 4.19 11.54
CA TYR A 82 18.41 5.08 12.10
C TYR A 82 18.11 6.55 11.76
#